data_AF-A0A7K6V3X1-F1
#
_entry.id   AF-A0A7K6V3X1-F1
#
_cell.length_a   1.000
_cell.length_b   1.000
_cell.length_c   1.000
_cell.angle_alpha   90.00
_cell.angle_beta   90.00
_cell.angle_gamma   90.00
#
_symmetry.space_group_name_H-M   'P 1'
#
loop_
_entity.id
_entity.type
_entity.pdbx_description
1 polymer ?
#
loop_
_entity_poly.entity_id
_entity_poly.type
_entity_poly.pdbx_seq_one_letter_code
_entity_poly.pdbx_strand_id
1 'polypeptide(L)'
;DAGQSQLGPRQCGSCGMLFAPGIPEDRIQHLRHHQQLRDALRLPGWKDERVVAEFWDGKIVLVLPEDPKHVRRKAEQLLELVDSQLGLQAPHSQWDSRNSRQNSQNSRRNSRIYLFVDPGKSVLGVLVAEAITQ
;
A
#
# COMPACT_ATOMS: atom_id res chain seq x y z
N ASP A 1 41.60 -1.80 20.79
CA ASP A 1 40.40 -1.04 20.42
C ASP A 1 39.48 -1.96 19.65
N ALA A 2 38.59 -2.67 20.36
CA ALA A 2 37.81 -3.78 19.79
C ALA A 2 36.53 -3.23 19.15
N GLY A 3 36.51 -3.23 17.82
CA GLY A 3 35.43 -2.71 16.99
C GLY A 3 34.09 -3.42 17.20
N GLN A 4 33.07 -2.63 17.55
CA GLN A 4 31.66 -2.97 17.38
C GLN A 4 30.93 -1.71 16.87
N SER A 5 31.11 -1.38 15.59
CA SER A 5 30.63 -0.14 14.98
C SER A 5 29.19 -0.20 14.41
N GLN A 6 28.36 -1.18 14.81
CA GLN A 6 27.01 -1.40 14.25
C GLN A 6 25.93 -1.65 15.33
N LEU A 7 26.08 -1.09 16.53
CA LEU A 7 25.17 -1.35 17.67
C LEU A 7 23.90 -0.48 17.70
N GLY A 8 23.83 0.58 16.89
CA GLY A 8 22.69 1.50 16.88
C GLY A 8 21.52 1.04 15.99
N PRO A 9 20.26 1.32 16.36
CA PRO A 9 19.13 1.22 15.46
C PRO A 9 19.34 2.09 14.21
N ARG A 10 18.97 1.58 13.04
CA ARG A 10 19.02 2.33 11.78
C ARG A 10 17.75 2.12 10.97
N GLN A 11 17.40 3.10 10.15
CA GLN A 11 16.28 2.99 9.23
C GLN A 11 16.73 2.33 7.92
N CYS A 12 15.97 1.35 7.44
CA CYS A 12 16.19 0.78 6.12
C CYS A 12 15.78 1.78 5.03
N GLY A 13 16.69 2.12 4.13
CA GLY A 13 16.41 3.09 3.05
C GLY A 13 15.41 2.62 2.00
N SER A 14 15.07 1.32 1.97
CA SER A 14 14.16 0.74 0.96
C SER A 14 12.82 0.28 1.50
N CYS A 15 12.70 -0.11 2.78
CA CYS A 15 11.41 -0.44 3.40
C CYS A 15 11.02 0.48 4.56
N GLY A 16 11.88 1.43 4.96
CA GLY A 16 11.59 2.39 6.02
C GLY A 16 11.60 1.83 7.44
N MET A 17 11.72 0.51 7.63
CA MET A 17 11.74 -0.12 8.95
C MET A 17 12.97 0.29 9.76
N LEU A 18 12.76 0.66 11.03
CA LEU A 18 13.81 0.85 12.03
C LEU A 18 14.20 -0.51 12.62
N PHE A 19 15.49 -0.86 12.60
CA PHE A 19 15.98 -2.14 13.13
C PHE A 19 17.43 -2.00 13.63
N ALA A 20 17.86 -2.84 14.57
CA ALA A 20 19.26 -2.92 14.99
C ALA A 20 20.01 -4.01 14.20
N PRO A 21 20.96 -3.66 13.31
CA PRO A 21 21.65 -4.66 12.49
C PRO A 21 22.51 -5.62 13.32
N GLY A 22 23.02 -5.16 14.47
CA GLY A 22 23.81 -5.96 15.40
C GLY A 22 23.03 -7.03 16.16
N ILE A 23 21.69 -6.95 16.17
CA ILE A 23 20.82 -7.93 16.85
C ILE A 23 20.31 -8.93 15.79
N PRO A 24 20.62 -10.23 15.90
CA PRO A 24 20.20 -11.24 14.93
C PRO A 24 18.68 -11.32 14.73
N GLU A 25 17.92 -11.20 15.81
CA GLU A 25 16.46 -11.27 15.83
C GLU A 25 15.84 -10.12 15.03
N ASP A 26 16.28 -8.88 15.29
CA ASP A 26 15.88 -7.68 14.54
C ASP A 26 16.19 -7.82 13.06
N ARG A 27 17.36 -8.38 12.72
CA ARG A 27 17.75 -8.59 11.33
C ARG A 27 16.83 -9.58 10.62
N ILE A 28 16.46 -10.68 11.29
CA ILE A 28 15.52 -11.68 10.76
C ILE A 28 14.14 -11.05 10.57
N GLN A 29 13.66 -10.28 11.55
CA GLN A 29 12.39 -9.58 11.45
C GLN A 29 12.38 -8.56 10.31
N HIS A 30 13.46 -7.78 10.17
CA HIS A 30 13.65 -6.86 9.06
C HIS A 30 13.58 -7.57 7.71
N LEU A 31 14.26 -8.70 7.53
CA LEU A 31 14.22 -9.45 6.28
C LEU A 31 12.81 -9.96 5.94
N ARG A 32 12.08 -10.49 6.94
CA ARG A 32 10.69 -10.94 6.74
C ARG A 32 9.77 -9.79 6.36
N HIS A 33 9.84 -8.69 7.10
CA HIS A 33 9.06 -7.48 6.81
C HIS A 33 9.40 -6.94 5.41
N HIS A 34 10.69 -6.88 5.06
CA HIS A 34 11.16 -6.39 3.78
C HIS A 34 10.60 -7.21 2.61
N GLN A 35 10.60 -8.54 2.73
CA GLN A 35 10.02 -9.42 1.71
C GLN A 35 8.50 -9.23 1.61
N GLN A 36 7.79 -9.27 2.74
CA GLN A 36 6.34 -9.10 2.79
C GLN A 36 5.89 -7.76 2.20
N LEU A 37 6.59 -6.67 2.53
CA LEU A 37 6.30 -5.34 1.99
C LEU A 37 6.52 -5.30 0.48
N ARG A 38 7.64 -5.83 -0.02
CA ARG A 38 7.91 -5.86 -1.46
C ARG A 38 6.88 -6.66 -2.24
N ASP A 39 6.45 -7.80 -1.71
CA ASP A 39 5.42 -8.63 -2.34
C ASP A 39 4.05 -7.94 -2.30
N ALA A 40 3.73 -7.28 -1.19
CA ALA A 40 2.49 -6.51 -1.04
C ALA A 40 2.42 -5.30 -1.98
N LEU A 41 3.54 -4.61 -2.23
CA LEU A 41 3.59 -3.45 -3.15
C LEU A 41 3.68 -3.86 -4.62
N ARG A 42 4.01 -5.11 -4.95
CA ARG A 42 4.15 -5.57 -6.33
C ARG A 42 2.82 -5.53 -7.09
N LEU A 43 2.79 -4.86 -8.23
CA LEU A 43 1.68 -4.83 -9.18
C LEU A 43 2.18 -5.25 -10.57
N PRO A 44 2.19 -6.55 -10.90
CA PRO A 44 2.86 -7.06 -12.11
C PRO A 44 2.24 -6.62 -13.44
N GLY A 45 1.05 -6.01 -13.39
CA GLY A 45 0.24 -5.67 -14.55
C GLY A 45 -1.12 -6.37 -14.49
N TRP A 46 -2.21 -5.68 -14.81
CA TRP A 46 -3.47 -6.30 -15.20
C TRP A 46 -3.62 -6.34 -16.72
N LYS A 47 -4.52 -7.22 -17.20
CA LYS A 47 -4.80 -7.33 -18.64
C LYS A 47 -5.40 -6.02 -19.18
N ASP A 48 -6.36 -5.46 -18.43
CA ASP A 48 -7.05 -4.22 -18.75
C ASP A 48 -6.79 -3.22 -17.61
N GLU A 49 -5.69 -2.46 -17.73
CA GLU A 49 -5.37 -1.39 -16.78
C GLU A 49 -5.93 -0.05 -17.25
N ARG A 50 -6.63 0.64 -16.34
CA ARG A 50 -7.09 2.01 -16.58
C ARG A 50 -5.99 3.00 -16.20
N VAL A 51 -5.05 3.21 -17.10
CA VAL A 51 -4.00 4.23 -16.96
C VAL A 51 -4.61 5.61 -17.22
N VAL A 52 -4.48 6.52 -16.25
CA VAL A 52 -5.03 7.90 -16.33
C VAL A 52 -3.96 8.98 -16.47
N ALA A 53 -2.70 8.64 -16.24
CA ALA A 53 -1.55 9.49 -16.50
C ALA A 53 -0.27 8.64 -16.63
N GLU A 54 0.66 9.08 -17.48
CA GLU A 54 1.98 8.48 -17.66
C GLU A 54 3.07 9.53 -17.43
N PHE A 55 4.19 9.06 -16.86
CA PHE A 55 5.35 9.86 -16.50
C PHE A 55 6.62 9.11 -16.90
N TRP A 56 7.76 9.80 -16.85
CA TRP A 56 9.06 9.19 -17.16
C TRP A 56 9.49 8.15 -16.10
N ASP A 57 8.96 8.26 -14.88
CA ASP A 57 9.26 7.43 -13.71
C ASP A 57 8.07 6.58 -13.25
N GLY A 58 7.01 6.45 -14.06
CA GLY A 58 5.87 5.61 -13.71
C GLY A 58 4.57 6.02 -14.38
N LYS A 59 3.47 5.54 -13.81
CA LYS A 59 2.10 5.82 -14.29
C LYS A 59 1.09 5.81 -13.15
N ILE A 60 -0.04 6.46 -13.37
CA ILE A 60 -1.19 6.41 -12.45
C ILE A 60 -2.26 5.49 -13.02
N VAL A 61 -2.65 4.48 -12.24
CA VAL A 61 -3.75 3.55 -12.54
C VAL A 61 -4.95 3.87 -11.65
N LEU A 62 -6.13 3.99 -12.25
CA LEU A 62 -7.39 4.23 -11.54
C LEU A 62 -8.15 2.92 -11.33
N VAL A 63 -8.50 2.63 -10.09
CA VAL A 63 -9.37 1.53 -9.67
C VAL A 63 -10.74 2.08 -9.27
N LEU A 64 -11.79 1.47 -9.82
CA LEU A 64 -13.19 1.79 -9.59
C LEU A 64 -13.94 0.64 -8.90
N PRO A 65 -15.08 0.92 -8.22
CA PRO A 65 -15.88 -0.11 -7.54
C PRO A 65 -16.42 -1.21 -8.46
N GLU A 66 -16.56 -0.91 -9.77
CA GLU A 66 -17.06 -1.83 -10.79
C GLU A 66 -15.97 -2.75 -11.37
N ASP A 67 -14.70 -2.51 -11.02
CA ASP A 67 -13.58 -3.28 -11.58
C ASP A 67 -13.61 -4.76 -11.14
N PRO A 68 -12.93 -5.65 -11.89
CA PRO A 68 -12.83 -7.05 -11.53
C PRO A 68 -12.35 -7.26 -10.09
N LYS A 69 -12.89 -8.29 -9.42
CA LYS A 69 -12.59 -8.55 -7.99
C LYS A 69 -11.10 -8.60 -7.65
N HIS A 70 -10.26 -9.10 -8.56
CA HIS A 70 -8.81 -9.18 -8.32
C HIS A 70 -8.13 -7.80 -8.31
N VAL A 71 -8.63 -6.85 -9.09
CA VAL A 71 -8.18 -5.44 -9.13
C VAL A 71 -8.53 -4.76 -7.80
N ARG A 72 -9.81 -4.88 -7.40
CA ARG A 72 -10.31 -4.29 -6.15
C ARG A 72 -9.63 -4.88 -4.92
N ARG A 73 -9.47 -6.21 -4.86
CA ARG A 73 -8.76 -6.88 -3.76
C ARG A 73 -7.31 -6.42 -3.62
N LYS A 74 -6.62 -6.15 -4.74
CA LYS A 74 -5.25 -5.64 -4.68
C LYS A 74 -5.21 -4.22 -4.10
N ALA A 75 -6.15 -3.36 -4.49
CA ALA A 75 -6.29 -2.02 -3.92
C ALA A 75 -6.61 -2.07 -2.41
N GLU A 76 -7.52 -2.94 -1.99
CA GLU A 76 -7.85 -3.17 -0.56
C GLU A 76 -6.62 -3.60 0.23
N GLN A 77 -5.84 -4.58 -0.26
CA GLN A 77 -4.61 -5.02 0.40
C GLN A 77 -3.59 -3.89 0.58
N LEU A 78 -3.49 -2.98 -0.39
CA LEU A 78 -2.60 -1.82 -0.29
C LEU A 78 -3.11 -0.81 0.74
N LEU A 79 -4.41 -0.60 0.84
CA LEU A 79 -5.01 0.27 1.86
C LEU A 79 -4.87 -0.32 3.26
N GLU A 80 -5.10 -1.62 3.44
CA GLU A 80 -4.85 -2.33 4.71
C GLU A 80 -3.39 -2.20 5.14
N LEU A 81 -2.45 -2.28 4.19
CA LEU A 81 -1.03 -2.07 4.44
C LEU A 81 -0.75 -0.63 4.91
N VAL A 82 -1.33 0.37 4.27
CA VAL A 82 -1.18 1.78 4.68
C VAL A 82 -1.78 2.01 6.07
N ASP A 83 -2.99 1.53 6.33
CA ASP A 83 -3.65 1.64 7.64
C ASP A 83 -2.79 0.99 8.73
N SER A 84 -2.21 -0.19 8.46
CA SER A 84 -1.28 -0.86 9.38
C SER A 84 -0.02 -0.04 9.65
N GLN A 85 0.57 0.60 8.64
CA GLN A 85 1.76 1.45 8.80
C GLN A 85 1.45 2.74 9.59
N LEU A 86 0.23 3.26 9.49
CA LEU A 86 -0.24 4.43 10.23
C LEU A 86 -0.76 4.08 11.64
N GLY A 87 -0.81 2.80 12.01
CA GLY A 87 -1.34 2.34 13.30
C GLY A 87 -2.87 2.41 13.41
N LEU A 88 -3.58 2.55 12.29
CA LEU A 88 -5.04 2.62 12.25
C LEU A 88 -5.63 1.22 12.46
N GLN A 89 -6.35 1.03 13.58
CA GLN A 89 -6.90 -0.28 13.98
C GLN A 89 -8.25 -0.63 13.31
N ALA A 90 -8.83 0.30 12.55
CA ALA A 90 -10.06 0.09 11.80
C ALA A 90 -9.83 0.47 10.34
N PRO A 91 -10.24 -0.36 9.35
CA PRO A 91 -10.07 -0.01 7.95
C PRO A 91 -10.85 1.26 7.65
N HIS A 92 -10.15 2.36 7.38
CA HIS A 92 -10.79 3.63 7.04
C HIS A 92 -11.47 3.51 5.68
N SER A 93 -10.90 2.71 4.78
CA SER A 93 -11.52 2.34 3.53
C SER A 93 -12.55 1.23 3.74
N GLN A 94 -13.78 1.60 4.10
CA GLN A 94 -14.95 0.72 3.98
C GLN A 94 -15.35 0.55 2.50
N TRP A 95 -14.37 0.32 1.62
CA TRP A 95 -14.53 0.21 0.18
C TRP A 95 -15.42 -0.98 -0.21
N ASP A 96 -15.33 -2.12 0.50
CA ASP A 96 -16.14 -3.31 0.20
C ASP A 96 -16.71 -4.04 1.44
N SER A 97 -16.72 -3.40 2.62
CA SER A 97 -17.33 -4.01 3.81
C SER A 97 -18.86 -4.06 3.69
N ARG A 98 -19.37 -5.19 3.19
CA ARG A 98 -20.80 -5.58 3.20
C ARG A 98 -21.47 -5.44 4.58
N ASN A 99 -20.69 -5.41 5.67
CA ASN A 99 -21.18 -5.38 7.04
C ASN A 99 -21.31 -4.00 7.70
N SER A 100 -20.90 -2.90 7.05
CA SER A 100 -21.19 -1.57 7.59
C SER A 100 -22.62 -1.17 7.23
N ARG A 101 -23.54 -1.53 8.13
CA ARG A 101 -24.94 -1.13 8.08
C ARG A 101 -25.03 0.35 8.49
N GLN A 102 -25.60 1.16 7.61
CA GLN A 102 -25.97 2.58 7.82
C GLN A 102 -24.70 3.47 7.95
N ASN A 103 -24.20 4.13 6.88
CA ASN A 103 -24.71 5.46 6.58
C ASN A 103 -24.36 6.07 5.20
N SER A 104 -23.84 5.33 4.20
CA SER A 104 -23.75 5.90 2.84
C SER A 104 -23.52 4.85 1.76
N GLN A 105 -24.60 4.33 1.19
CA GLN A 105 -24.54 3.47 -0.01
C GLN A 105 -24.11 4.28 -1.25
N ASN A 106 -24.17 5.61 -1.20
CA ASN A 106 -23.72 6.52 -2.26
C ASN A 106 -22.21 6.83 -2.20
N SER A 107 -21.60 6.97 -1.02
CA SER A 107 -20.16 7.23 -0.89
C SER A 107 -19.33 6.07 -1.45
N ARG A 108 -19.80 4.82 -1.26
CA ARG A 108 -19.13 3.62 -1.77
C ARG A 108 -19.08 3.52 -3.29
N ARG A 109 -20.10 4.05 -4.00
CA ARG A 109 -20.13 4.04 -5.47
C ARG A 109 -19.29 5.16 -6.09
N ASN A 110 -18.90 6.16 -5.31
CA ASN A 110 -18.22 7.34 -5.80
C ASN A 110 -16.77 7.45 -5.32
N SER A 111 -16.28 6.45 -4.59
CA SER A 111 -14.88 6.40 -4.20
C SER A 111 -14.03 5.98 -5.41
N ARG A 112 -12.85 6.58 -5.55
CA ARG A 112 -11.88 6.32 -6.61
C ARG A 112 -10.51 6.11 -5.99
N ILE A 113 -9.83 5.03 -6.37
CA ILE A 113 -8.49 4.73 -5.87
C ILE A 113 -7.50 4.94 -7.01
N TYR A 114 -6.48 5.76 -6.77
CA TYR A 114 -5.40 6.03 -7.70
C TYR A 114 -4.12 5.40 -7.17
N LEU A 115 -3.45 4.61 -8.00
CA LEU A 115 -2.20 3.94 -7.69
C LEU A 115 -1.09 4.50 -8.57
N PHE A 116 -0.03 5.02 -7.96
CA PHE A 116 1.19 5.34 -8.69
C PHE A 116 2.09 4.10 -8.76
N VAL A 117 2.42 3.68 -9.97
CA VAL A 117 3.17 2.45 -10.27
C VAL A 117 4.45 2.82 -11.01
N ASP A 118 5.59 2.39 -10.47
CA ASP A 118 6.89 2.61 -11.09
C ASP A 118 7.15 1.65 -12.29
N PRO A 119 8.18 1.88 -13.12
CA PRO A 119 8.56 0.95 -14.20
C PRO A 119 8.97 -0.43 -13.68
N GLY A 120 9.40 -0.50 -12.41
CA GLY A 120 9.70 -1.73 -11.67
C GLY A 120 8.47 -2.55 -11.30
N LYS A 121 7.25 -2.09 -11.61
CA LYS A 121 5.96 -2.73 -11.32
C LYS A 121 5.65 -2.76 -9.82
N SER A 122 6.05 -1.74 -9.10
CA SER A 122 5.80 -1.55 -7.67
C SER A 122 4.90 -0.35 -7.46
N VAL A 123 3.94 -0.46 -6.55
CA VAL A 123 3.10 0.66 -6.14
C VAL A 123 3.89 1.51 -5.14
N LEU A 124 4.12 2.78 -5.47
CA LEU A 124 4.83 3.74 -4.60
C LEU A 124 3.90 4.76 -3.96
N GLY A 125 2.67 4.88 -4.46
CA GLY A 125 1.68 5.82 -3.92
C GLY A 125 0.26 5.30 -4.09
N VAL A 126 -0.60 5.65 -3.12
CA VAL A 126 -2.04 5.39 -3.17
C VAL A 126 -2.80 6.64 -2.74
N LEU A 127 -3.88 6.96 -3.45
CA LEU A 127 -4.79 8.04 -3.12
C LEU A 127 -6.22 7.56 -3.22
N VAL A 128 -7.02 7.80 -2.18
CA VAL A 128 -8.46 7.52 -2.15
C VAL A 128 -9.19 8.85 -2.22
N ALA A 129 -10.11 8.99 -3.17
CA ALA A 129 -10.92 10.19 -3.33
C ALA A 129 -12.41 9.83 -3.27
N GLU A 130 -13.18 10.53 -2.45
CA GLU A 130 -14.63 10.38 -2.35
C GLU A 130 -15.33 11.69 -2.72
N ALA A 131 -16.43 11.59 -3.46
CA ALA A 131 -17.24 12.76 -3.77
C ALA A 131 -17.94 13.27 -2.51
N ILE A 132 -17.79 14.56 -2.22
CA ILE A 132 -18.47 15.25 -1.13
C ILE A 132 -19.69 15.97 -1.74
N THR A 133 -20.88 15.73 -1.21
CA THR A 133 -22.07 16.51 -1.52
C THR A 133 -22.18 17.66 -0.52
N GLN A 134 -22.31 18.90 -1.01
CA GLN A 134 -22.66 20.08 -0.20
C GLN A 134 -24.15 20.08 0.17
#